data_AF-A0A8T0XA00-F1
#
_entry.id   AF-A0A8T0XA00-F1
#
_cell.length_a   1.000
_cell.length_b   1.000
_cell.length_c   1.000
_cell.angle_alpha   90.00
_cell.angle_beta   90.00
_cell.angle_gamma   90.00
#
_symmetry.space_group_name_H-M   'P 1'
#
loop_
_entity.id
_entity.type
_entity.pdbx_description
1 polymer ?
#
loop_
_entity_poly.entity_id
_entity_poly.type
_entity_poly.pdbx_seq_one_letter_code
_entity_poly.pdbx_strand_id
1 'polypeptide(L)'
;MAMRSAAKHALVTPPLAPGISGALFRGRFSPRNPGARPCRAASSSPAPAAGKHLPPLFSVAPMMDWTDNHYRTLARLISRHAWLYTEMVVAETIVHQKDNLDRFLAFPEDQHPIVLQIGGSNLENLAKATKLANAYSYDEINLNCGCPSGKVAGHGCFGARLMLDPEFVGDAMSAIAANCDVPVSVKCRIGVDDHDSYEELCEFVDKVVSKSPTRHFIIHARKALLNGLSPAENRKVPPLKYEYYFALLRDFPQVKFTLNGGITTIDEVSLSIRQGANGVMVGRAAYNKYVL
;
A
#
# COMPACT_ATOMS: atom_id res chain seq x y z
N MET A 1 -6.29 7.81 65.69
CA MET A 1 -7.73 7.54 65.62
C MET A 1 -8.08 7.33 64.16
N ALA A 2 -8.18 6.07 63.73
CA ALA A 2 -9.42 5.40 63.30
C ALA A 2 -9.88 5.89 61.91
N MET A 3 -10.17 5.06 60.90
CA MET A 3 -10.32 3.61 60.82
C MET A 3 -10.30 3.23 59.33
N ARG A 4 -9.78 2.04 59.02
CA ARG A 4 -9.96 1.34 57.74
C ARG A 4 -11.41 0.86 57.62
N SER A 5 -11.98 0.78 56.41
CA SER A 5 -12.92 -0.28 56.08
C SER A 5 -12.95 -0.55 54.57
N ALA A 6 -13.03 -1.83 54.25
CA ALA A 6 -13.00 -2.42 52.92
C ALA A 6 -14.41 -2.71 52.40
N ALA A 7 -14.56 -2.82 51.08
CA ALA A 7 -15.62 -3.64 50.49
C ALA A 7 -15.11 -4.24 49.17
N LYS A 8 -14.73 -5.52 49.25
CA LYS A 8 -14.59 -6.44 48.10
C LYS A 8 -16.01 -6.82 47.66
N HIS A 9 -16.29 -6.81 46.36
CA HIS A 9 -17.39 -7.58 45.78
C HIS A 9 -16.83 -8.47 44.67
N ALA A 10 -16.90 -9.77 44.95
CA ALA A 10 -16.64 -10.84 44.02
C ALA A 10 -17.96 -11.26 43.35
N LEU A 11 -17.96 -11.40 42.03
CA LEU A 11 -18.98 -12.07 41.24
C LEU A 11 -18.21 -13.15 40.45
N VAL A 12 -18.06 -14.37 40.98
CA VAL A 12 -18.95 -15.53 40.81
C VAL A 12 -19.19 -15.85 39.34
N THR A 13 -18.37 -16.75 38.82
CA THR A 13 -18.51 -17.50 37.57
C THR A 13 -19.52 -18.64 37.72
N PRO A 14 -20.35 -18.95 36.72
CA PRO A 14 -21.14 -20.18 36.68
C PRO A 14 -20.43 -21.32 35.89
N PRO A 15 -20.83 -22.59 36.11
CA PRO A 15 -20.00 -23.76 35.88
C PRO A 15 -20.12 -24.41 34.48
N LEU A 16 -19.07 -25.15 34.13
CA LEU A 16 -18.97 -26.08 33.00
C LEU A 16 -19.81 -27.35 33.24
N ALA A 17 -20.50 -27.81 32.20
CA ALA A 17 -21.18 -29.12 32.16
C ALA A 17 -20.47 -30.10 31.19
N PRO A 18 -20.60 -31.44 31.39
CA PRO A 18 -19.65 -32.42 30.89
C PRO A 18 -20.08 -33.17 29.61
N GLY A 19 -19.06 -33.52 28.81
CA GLY A 19 -18.79 -34.80 28.14
C GLY A 19 -19.85 -35.48 27.26
N ILE A 20 -19.51 -35.74 25.99
CA ILE A 20 -19.88 -36.98 25.28
C ILE A 20 -18.70 -37.48 24.43
N SER A 21 -18.50 -38.79 24.52
CA SER A 21 -17.44 -39.63 23.96
C SER A 21 -17.75 -40.13 22.54
N GLY A 22 -16.69 -40.40 21.78
CA GLY A 22 -16.60 -41.60 20.94
C GLY A 22 -16.92 -41.45 19.45
N ALA A 23 -15.90 -41.65 18.60
CA ALA A 23 -15.82 -42.82 17.71
C ALA A 23 -14.60 -42.72 16.79
N LEU A 24 -13.68 -43.69 16.95
CA LEU A 24 -12.68 -44.05 15.96
C LEU A 24 -13.38 -44.62 14.71
N PHE A 25 -12.96 -44.22 13.52
CA PHE A 25 -13.02 -45.10 12.35
C PHE A 25 -11.69 -45.10 11.60
N ARG A 26 -11.10 -46.30 11.58
CA ARG A 26 -9.92 -46.67 10.80
C ARG A 26 -10.31 -46.79 9.33
N GLY A 27 -9.60 -46.11 8.45
CA GLY A 27 -9.68 -46.25 6.99
C GLY A 27 -8.29 -46.50 6.40
N ARG A 28 -8.16 -47.59 5.67
CA ARG A 28 -6.92 -48.27 5.23
C ARG A 28 -6.00 -47.46 4.29
N PHE A 29 -4.70 -47.68 4.44
CA PHE A 29 -3.63 -47.38 3.48
C PHE A 29 -3.47 -48.51 2.45
N SER A 30 -3.32 -48.18 1.15
CA SER A 30 -2.49 -48.88 0.15
C SER A 30 -2.46 -48.12 -1.21
N PRO A 31 -1.53 -48.40 -2.15
CA PRO A 31 -0.52 -47.40 -2.51
C PRO A 31 -0.41 -47.01 -4.01
N ARG A 32 0.31 -45.90 -4.25
CA ARG A 32 1.04 -45.42 -5.46
C ARG A 32 0.27 -45.09 -6.75
N ASN A 33 0.42 -43.84 -7.21
CA ASN A 33 1.14 -43.53 -8.46
C ASN A 33 1.67 -42.06 -8.46
N PRO A 34 2.90 -41.76 -8.92
CA PRO A 34 3.47 -40.42 -8.92
C PRO A 34 3.31 -39.77 -10.31
N GLY A 35 2.74 -38.56 -10.37
CA GLY A 35 2.75 -37.74 -11.59
C GLY A 35 1.36 -37.26 -12.02
N ALA A 36 0.93 -36.14 -11.43
CA ALA A 36 0.00 -35.13 -11.94
C ALA A 36 -0.60 -34.40 -10.72
N ARG A 37 -0.24 -33.12 -10.50
CA ARG A 37 -0.92 -32.30 -9.50
C ARG A 37 -2.29 -31.91 -10.07
N PRO A 38 -3.42 -32.17 -9.39
CA PRO A 38 -4.71 -31.66 -9.85
C PRO A 38 -4.80 -30.17 -9.51
N CYS A 39 -5.13 -29.34 -10.50
CA CYS A 39 -5.60 -27.98 -10.28
C CYS A 39 -6.82 -28.04 -9.34
N ARG A 40 -6.67 -27.56 -8.11
CA ARG A 40 -7.82 -27.30 -7.24
C ARG A 40 -8.59 -26.14 -7.86
N ALA A 41 -9.83 -26.41 -8.26
CA ALA A 41 -10.81 -25.38 -8.53
C ALA A 41 -10.93 -24.49 -7.29
N ALA A 42 -10.67 -23.20 -7.46
CA ALA A 42 -10.89 -22.20 -6.42
C ALA A 42 -12.38 -22.21 -6.05
N SER A 43 -12.68 -22.56 -4.79
CA SER A 43 -13.98 -22.28 -4.22
C SER A 43 -14.18 -20.77 -4.23
N SER A 44 -15.13 -20.28 -5.03
CA SER A 44 -15.51 -18.88 -5.07
C SER A 44 -16.13 -18.49 -3.72
N SER A 45 -15.30 -17.94 -2.83
CA SER A 45 -15.80 -17.18 -1.69
C SER A 45 -16.55 -15.95 -2.23
N PRO A 46 -17.69 -15.57 -1.63
CA PRO A 46 -18.39 -14.35 -2.03
C PRO A 46 -17.45 -13.15 -1.84
N ALA A 47 -17.44 -12.25 -2.83
CA ALA A 47 -16.69 -11.00 -2.77
C ALA A 47 -16.98 -10.30 -1.43
N PRO A 48 -15.96 -9.85 -0.67
CA PRO A 48 -16.20 -9.15 0.57
C PRO A 48 -17.00 -7.89 0.25
N ALA A 49 -18.19 -7.78 0.83
CA ALA A 49 -18.95 -6.54 0.88
C ALA A 49 -18.00 -5.41 1.28
N ALA A 50 -18.01 -4.30 0.54
CA ALA A 50 -17.10 -3.15 0.66
C ALA A 50 -16.78 -2.79 2.13
N GLY A 51 -15.82 -3.50 2.70
CA GLY A 51 -15.31 -3.23 4.04
C GLY A 51 -14.64 -1.88 3.95
N LYS A 52 -14.83 -1.03 4.97
CA LYS A 52 -14.10 0.23 5.07
C LYS A 52 -12.61 -0.09 4.91
N HIS A 53 -12.03 0.23 3.75
CA HIS A 53 -10.60 0.13 3.54
C HIS A 53 -9.93 1.02 4.59
N LEU A 54 -9.22 0.39 5.52
CA LEU A 54 -8.45 1.09 6.53
C LEU A 54 -7.01 1.16 6.03
N PRO A 55 -6.45 2.37 5.86
CA PRO A 55 -5.06 2.50 5.47
C PRO A 55 -4.17 1.83 6.53
N PRO A 56 -3.02 1.28 6.12
CA PRO A 56 -2.11 0.68 7.07
C PRO A 56 -1.53 1.72 8.03
N LEU A 57 -1.50 1.38 9.32
CA LEU A 57 -0.82 2.21 10.33
C LEU A 57 0.67 2.39 10.02
N PHE A 58 1.29 1.33 9.47
CA PHE A 58 2.69 1.33 9.08
C PHE A 58 2.89 0.62 7.74
N SER A 59 3.70 1.21 6.87
CA SER A 59 4.08 0.63 5.58
C SER A 59 5.54 0.92 5.22
N VAL A 60 6.13 0.01 4.45
CA VAL A 60 7.44 0.22 3.83
C VAL A 60 7.25 0.84 2.46
N ALA A 61 7.99 1.91 2.18
CA ALA A 61 7.85 2.64 0.92
C ALA A 61 8.32 1.80 -0.28
N PRO A 62 7.67 1.92 -1.45
CA PRO A 62 8.19 1.37 -2.69
C PRO A 62 9.51 2.06 -3.06
N MET A 63 10.56 1.28 -3.26
CA MET A 63 11.90 1.78 -3.57
C MET A 63 12.56 0.91 -4.64
N MET A 64 12.76 1.47 -5.84
CA MET A 64 13.46 0.80 -6.94
C MET A 64 14.82 0.27 -6.49
N ASP A 65 15.13 -0.96 -6.92
CA ASP A 65 16.30 -1.77 -6.61
C ASP A 65 16.47 -2.12 -5.12
N TRP A 66 15.47 -1.83 -4.27
CA TRP A 66 15.57 -1.98 -2.81
C TRP A 66 14.44 -2.84 -2.25
N THR A 67 13.18 -2.57 -2.61
CA THR A 67 12.02 -3.35 -2.15
C THR A 67 11.68 -4.49 -3.10
N ASP A 68 12.70 -5.24 -3.52
CA ASP A 68 12.53 -6.43 -4.35
C ASP A 68 11.86 -7.58 -3.57
N ASN A 69 11.65 -8.71 -4.23
CA ASN A 69 11.03 -9.88 -3.59
C ASN A 69 11.85 -10.37 -2.38
N HIS A 70 13.18 -10.36 -2.46
CA HIS A 70 14.06 -10.86 -1.41
C HIS A 70 14.03 -9.98 -0.16
N TYR A 71 14.09 -8.65 -0.33
CA TYR A 71 13.96 -7.71 0.76
C TYR A 71 12.59 -7.81 1.43
N ARG A 72 11.51 -7.94 0.67
CA ARG A 72 10.16 -8.07 1.25
C ARG A 72 10.02 -9.34 2.08
N THR A 73 10.59 -10.46 1.65
CA THR A 73 10.68 -11.68 2.47
C THR A 73 11.45 -11.42 3.78
N LEU A 74 12.60 -10.74 3.71
CA LEU A 74 13.35 -10.36 4.92
C LEU A 74 12.53 -9.44 5.84
N ALA A 75 11.89 -8.41 5.29
CA ALA A 75 11.08 -7.45 6.04
C ALA A 75 9.92 -8.16 6.77
N ARG A 76 9.32 -9.18 6.16
CA ARG A 76 8.26 -9.99 6.78
C ARG A 76 8.76 -10.82 7.98
N LEU A 77 10.02 -11.26 7.96
CA LEU A 77 10.62 -11.95 9.12
C LEU A 77 10.82 -11.00 10.32
N ILE A 78 11.02 -9.70 10.06
CA ILE A 78 11.18 -8.68 11.10
C ILE A 78 9.80 -8.23 11.61
N SER A 79 8.85 -7.98 10.71
CA SER A 79 7.54 -7.44 11.06
C SER A 79 6.40 -8.21 10.37
N ARG A 80 5.50 -8.76 11.19
CA ARG A 80 4.29 -9.48 10.71
C ARG A 80 3.16 -8.56 10.25
N HIS A 81 3.22 -7.28 10.60
CA HIS A 81 2.11 -6.34 10.42
C HIS A 81 2.43 -5.19 9.46
N ALA A 82 3.71 -4.97 9.14
CA ALA A 82 4.09 -3.98 8.14
C ALA A 82 3.47 -4.32 6.78
N TRP A 83 2.84 -3.33 6.16
CA TRP A 83 2.41 -3.41 4.77
C TRP A 83 3.61 -3.19 3.86
N LEU A 84 3.83 -4.11 2.93
CA LEU A 84 4.99 -4.09 2.04
C LEU A 84 4.56 -3.59 0.68
N TYR A 85 5.32 -2.67 0.09
CA TYR A 85 5.11 -2.25 -1.29
C TYR A 85 6.15 -2.91 -2.19
N THR A 86 5.73 -3.31 -3.39
CA THR A 86 6.68 -3.70 -4.44
C THR A 86 7.56 -2.52 -4.86
N GLU A 87 8.60 -2.80 -5.63
CA GLU A 87 9.12 -1.78 -6.54
C GLU A 87 8.03 -1.27 -7.50
N MET A 88 8.22 -0.10 -8.09
CA MET A 88 7.31 0.39 -9.11
C MET A 88 7.46 -0.44 -10.39
N VAL A 89 6.39 -1.11 -10.80
CA VAL A 89 6.34 -1.86 -12.07
C VAL A 89 5.64 -1.02 -13.13
N VAL A 90 6.26 -0.87 -14.29
CA VAL A 90 5.67 -0.07 -15.38
C VAL A 90 4.56 -0.88 -16.06
N ALA A 91 3.39 -0.26 -16.29
CA ALA A 91 2.22 -0.91 -16.86
C ALA A 91 2.53 -1.50 -18.25
N GLU A 92 3.25 -0.76 -19.09
CA GLU A 92 3.75 -1.21 -20.39
C GLU A 92 4.61 -2.48 -20.26
N THR A 93 5.43 -2.59 -19.21
CA THR A 93 6.25 -3.79 -18.99
C THR A 93 5.36 -5.00 -18.72
N ILE A 94 4.34 -4.87 -17.87
CA ILE A 94 3.38 -5.94 -17.59
C ILE A 94 2.65 -6.36 -18.87
N VAL A 95 2.16 -5.40 -19.66
CA VAL A 95 1.43 -5.67 -20.89
C VAL A 95 2.30 -6.38 -21.94
N HIS A 96 3.53 -5.92 -22.16
CA HIS A 96 4.42 -6.50 -23.16
C HIS A 96 5.07 -7.82 -22.74
N GLN A 97 5.18 -8.09 -21.42
CA GLN A 97 5.79 -9.30 -20.87
C GLN A 97 4.74 -10.31 -20.38
N LYS A 98 3.54 -10.32 -20.98
CA LYS A 98 2.42 -11.19 -20.58
C LYS A 98 2.77 -12.68 -20.45
N ASP A 99 3.78 -13.15 -21.19
CA ASP A 99 4.24 -14.55 -21.18
C ASP A 99 5.37 -14.80 -20.15
N ASN A 100 5.77 -13.79 -19.38
CA ASN A 100 6.83 -13.84 -18.36
C ASN A 100 6.51 -12.94 -17.14
N LEU A 101 5.24 -12.90 -16.74
CA LEU A 101 4.77 -12.03 -15.67
C LEU A 101 5.34 -12.39 -14.29
N ASP A 102 5.61 -13.68 -14.04
CA ASP A 102 6.14 -14.14 -12.75
C ASP A 102 7.44 -13.43 -12.37
N ARG A 103 8.27 -13.06 -13.36
CA ARG A 103 9.49 -12.29 -13.14
C ARG A 103 9.23 -10.95 -12.46
N PHE A 104 8.07 -10.32 -12.72
CA PHE A 104 7.75 -8.98 -12.26
C PHE A 104 6.72 -8.98 -11.13
N LEU A 105 5.82 -9.97 -11.10
CA LEU A 105 4.63 -9.97 -10.25
C LEU A 105 4.59 -11.13 -9.24
N ALA A 106 5.37 -12.20 -9.40
CA ALA A 106 5.31 -13.30 -8.44
C ALA A 106 5.94 -12.93 -7.09
N PHE A 107 5.27 -13.35 -6.02
CA PHE A 107 5.77 -13.26 -4.64
C PHE A 107 5.27 -14.47 -3.82
N PRO A 108 5.95 -14.85 -2.72
CA PRO A 108 5.49 -15.90 -1.83
C PRO A 108 4.31 -15.43 -0.96
N GLU A 109 3.37 -16.33 -0.66
CA GLU A 109 2.14 -16.04 0.11
C GLU A 109 2.41 -15.41 1.50
N ASP A 110 3.57 -15.64 2.10
CA ASP A 110 3.92 -15.04 3.40
C ASP A 110 4.11 -13.52 3.35
N GLN A 111 4.26 -12.91 2.17
CA GLN A 111 4.46 -11.46 2.05
C GLN A 111 3.20 -10.64 2.32
N HIS A 112 2.02 -11.25 2.40
CA HIS A 112 0.79 -10.54 2.78
C HIS A 112 0.92 -9.87 4.17
N PRO A 113 0.41 -8.63 4.36
CA PRO A 113 -0.18 -7.76 3.34
C PRO A 113 0.86 -7.08 2.44
N ILE A 114 0.60 -7.06 1.14
CA ILE A 114 1.47 -6.53 0.08
C ILE A 114 0.70 -5.72 -0.98
N VAL A 115 1.29 -4.61 -1.40
CA VAL A 115 0.75 -3.66 -2.38
C VAL A 115 1.57 -3.67 -3.65
N LEU A 116 0.93 -3.83 -4.80
CA LEU A 116 1.56 -3.62 -6.10
C LEU A 116 1.54 -2.12 -6.43
N GLN A 117 2.71 -1.52 -6.59
CA GLN A 117 2.80 -0.19 -7.16
C GLN A 117 3.01 -0.25 -8.68
N ILE A 118 2.09 0.35 -9.43
CA ILE A 118 2.18 0.50 -10.88
C ILE A 118 2.52 1.94 -11.28
N GLY A 119 3.23 2.10 -12.39
CA GLY A 119 3.49 3.38 -13.05
C GLY A 119 3.11 3.33 -14.53
N GLY A 120 2.52 4.39 -15.05
CA GLY A 120 2.14 4.47 -16.46
C GLY A 120 1.39 5.76 -16.77
N SER A 121 1.32 6.11 -18.05
CA SER A 121 0.60 7.30 -18.54
C SER A 121 -0.36 6.99 -19.69
N ASN A 122 -0.75 5.72 -19.84
CA ASN A 122 -1.73 5.28 -20.83
C ASN A 122 -2.84 4.49 -20.13
N LEU A 123 -4.08 4.97 -20.25
CA LEU A 123 -5.25 4.39 -19.56
C LEU A 123 -5.49 2.92 -19.93
N GLU A 124 -5.30 2.57 -21.20
CA GLU A 124 -5.51 1.21 -21.70
C GLU A 124 -4.44 0.26 -21.13
N ASN A 125 -3.18 0.68 -21.09
CA ASN A 125 -2.11 -0.12 -20.50
C ASN A 125 -2.28 -0.27 -18.99
N LEU A 126 -2.67 0.78 -18.28
CA LEU A 126 -2.97 0.71 -16.85
C LEU A 126 -4.08 -0.31 -16.58
N ALA A 127 -5.20 -0.22 -17.30
CA ALA A 127 -6.31 -1.17 -17.18
C ALA A 127 -5.87 -2.62 -17.46
N LYS A 128 -5.16 -2.84 -18.57
CA LYS A 128 -4.66 -4.19 -18.95
C LYS A 128 -3.67 -4.73 -17.92
N ALA A 129 -2.73 -3.91 -17.47
CA ALA A 129 -1.72 -4.30 -16.48
C ALA A 129 -2.39 -4.70 -15.15
N THR A 130 -3.35 -3.92 -14.67
CA THR A 130 -4.12 -4.25 -13.47
C THR A 130 -4.87 -5.56 -13.62
N LYS A 131 -5.54 -5.77 -14.77
CA LYS A 131 -6.27 -7.02 -15.05
C LYS A 131 -5.34 -8.24 -15.04
N LEU A 132 -4.15 -8.12 -15.61
CA LEU A 132 -3.13 -9.19 -15.58
C LEU A 132 -2.61 -9.44 -14.16
N ALA A 133 -2.45 -8.38 -13.36
CA ALA A 133 -1.97 -8.48 -11.99
C ALA A 133 -2.96 -9.14 -11.01
N ASN A 134 -4.27 -9.15 -11.29
CA ASN A 134 -5.26 -9.78 -10.42
C ASN A 134 -4.96 -11.25 -10.11
N ALA A 135 -4.36 -11.98 -11.05
CA ALA A 135 -4.00 -13.39 -10.84
C ALA A 135 -2.96 -13.58 -9.71
N TYR A 136 -2.22 -12.53 -9.35
CA TYR A 136 -1.20 -12.54 -8.31
C TYR A 136 -1.73 -12.16 -6.93
N SER A 137 -3.03 -11.82 -6.82
CA SER A 137 -3.73 -11.64 -5.53
C SER A 137 -3.11 -10.60 -4.58
N TYR A 138 -2.55 -9.50 -5.08
CA TYR A 138 -2.12 -8.36 -4.24
C TYR A 138 -3.28 -7.81 -3.39
N ASP A 139 -2.99 -7.28 -2.20
CA ASP A 139 -4.02 -6.76 -1.28
C ASP A 139 -4.49 -5.34 -1.64
N GLU A 140 -3.72 -4.62 -2.45
CA GLU A 140 -3.99 -3.26 -2.90
C GLU A 140 -3.23 -2.96 -4.20
N ILE A 141 -3.80 -2.11 -5.06
CA ILE A 141 -3.12 -1.55 -6.23
C ILE A 141 -2.85 -0.06 -6.00
N ASN A 142 -1.59 0.36 -6.12
CA ASN A 142 -1.17 1.74 -5.92
C ASN A 142 -0.64 2.36 -7.23
N LEU A 143 -1.07 3.57 -7.56
CA LEU A 143 -0.51 4.34 -8.68
C LEU A 143 0.63 5.27 -8.21
N ASN A 144 1.77 5.21 -8.92
CA ASN A 144 2.88 6.12 -8.68
C ASN A 144 2.66 7.48 -9.37
N CYS A 145 2.44 8.52 -8.55
CA CYS A 145 2.40 9.92 -8.96
C CYS A 145 3.51 10.74 -8.26
N GLY A 146 4.66 10.12 -7.93
CA GLY A 146 5.66 10.75 -7.05
C GLY A 146 7.13 10.58 -7.46
N CYS A 147 7.44 9.70 -8.42
CA CYS A 147 8.79 9.50 -8.91
C CYS A 147 9.24 10.70 -9.78
N PRO A 148 10.34 11.42 -9.44
CA PRO A 148 10.83 12.56 -10.22
C PRO A 148 11.78 12.15 -11.37
N SER A 149 11.93 10.85 -11.66
CA SER A 149 12.95 10.38 -12.60
C SER A 149 12.59 10.69 -14.05
N GLY A 150 13.47 11.41 -14.76
CA GLY A 150 13.38 11.62 -16.20
C GLY A 150 13.56 10.34 -17.05
N LYS A 151 13.98 9.20 -16.48
CA LYS A 151 14.00 7.90 -17.20
C LYS A 151 12.60 7.42 -17.62
N VAL A 152 11.58 8.02 -17.02
CA VAL A 152 10.17 7.86 -17.38
C VAL A 152 9.81 8.68 -18.64
N ALA A 153 10.54 9.75 -18.94
CA ALA A 153 10.20 10.68 -20.03
C ALA A 153 10.31 10.08 -21.45
N GLY A 154 10.98 8.93 -21.61
CA GLY A 154 11.10 8.22 -22.89
C GLY A 154 9.98 7.21 -23.21
N HIS A 155 9.11 6.89 -22.25
CA HIS A 155 8.10 5.81 -22.37
C HIS A 155 6.67 6.26 -22.01
N GLY A 156 6.43 7.58 -21.94
CA GLY A 156 5.20 8.16 -21.44
C GLY A 156 5.46 8.86 -20.10
N CYS A 157 5.20 10.16 -20.03
CA CYS A 157 5.52 11.00 -18.87
C CYS A 157 4.65 10.66 -17.65
N PHE A 158 5.02 9.65 -16.86
CA PHE A 158 4.37 9.30 -15.59
C PHE A 158 5.20 9.68 -14.34
N GLY A 159 4.75 9.27 -13.16
CA GLY A 159 5.38 9.61 -11.89
C GLY A 159 4.95 11.00 -11.41
N ALA A 160 5.87 11.78 -10.87
CA ALA A 160 5.57 13.11 -10.33
C ALA A 160 4.90 14.02 -11.38
N ARG A 161 5.28 13.90 -12.66
CA ARG A 161 4.70 14.70 -13.76
C ARG A 161 3.16 14.55 -13.88
N LEU A 162 2.59 13.43 -13.44
CA LEU A 162 1.14 13.21 -13.42
C LEU A 162 0.40 14.16 -12.47
N MET A 163 1.08 14.73 -11.46
CA MET A 163 0.45 15.72 -10.58
C MET A 163 0.05 17.01 -11.30
N LEU A 164 0.64 17.28 -12.47
CA LEU A 164 0.26 18.41 -13.33
C LEU A 164 -0.94 18.10 -14.24
N ASP A 165 -1.48 16.87 -14.17
CA ASP A 165 -2.69 16.45 -14.90
C ASP A 165 -3.61 15.63 -13.96
N PRO A 166 -4.26 16.29 -13.00
CA PRO A 166 -5.13 15.62 -12.03
C PRO A 166 -6.36 14.96 -12.67
N GLU A 167 -6.82 15.48 -13.82
CA GLU A 167 -7.91 14.88 -14.61
C GLU A 167 -7.51 13.48 -15.10
N PHE A 168 -6.33 13.37 -15.71
CA PHE A 168 -5.79 12.08 -16.14
C PHE A 168 -5.63 11.11 -14.96
N VAL A 169 -5.12 11.57 -13.81
CA VAL A 169 -4.95 10.69 -12.64
C VAL A 169 -6.31 10.17 -12.14
N GLY A 170 -7.34 11.01 -12.14
CA GLY A 170 -8.71 10.57 -11.84
C GLY A 170 -9.20 9.47 -12.79
N ASP A 171 -9.03 9.66 -14.09
CA ASP A 171 -9.43 8.67 -15.11
C ASP A 171 -8.59 7.39 -15.02
N ALA A 172 -7.29 7.51 -14.75
CA ALA A 172 -6.38 6.38 -14.52
C ALA A 172 -6.81 5.54 -13.33
N MET A 173 -7.10 6.18 -12.19
CA MET A 173 -7.55 5.47 -11.00
C MET A 173 -8.92 4.82 -11.17
N SER A 174 -9.82 5.45 -11.94
CA SER A 174 -11.09 4.84 -12.32
C SER A 174 -10.88 3.58 -13.17
N ALA A 175 -10.00 3.64 -14.17
CA ALA A 175 -9.65 2.51 -15.02
C ALA A 175 -8.98 1.35 -14.25
N ILE A 176 -8.07 1.67 -13.33
CA ILE A 176 -7.42 0.69 -12.43
C ILE A 176 -8.49 0.01 -11.57
N ALA A 177 -9.31 0.79 -10.86
CA ALA A 177 -10.34 0.25 -9.97
C ALA A 177 -11.38 -0.62 -10.69
N ALA A 178 -11.73 -0.28 -11.94
CA ALA A 178 -12.63 -1.11 -12.74
C ALA A 178 -12.04 -2.47 -13.16
N ASN A 179 -10.74 -2.66 -12.97
CA ASN A 179 -10.01 -3.86 -13.37
C ASN A 179 -9.36 -4.62 -12.20
N CYS A 180 -9.70 -4.31 -10.94
CA CYS A 180 -9.32 -5.10 -9.76
C CYS A 180 -10.42 -5.10 -8.70
N ASP A 181 -10.46 -6.16 -7.89
CA ASP A 181 -11.43 -6.29 -6.79
C ASP A 181 -10.87 -5.83 -5.43
N VAL A 182 -9.67 -5.24 -5.43
CA VAL A 182 -8.97 -4.77 -4.23
C VAL A 182 -8.95 -3.25 -4.16
N PRO A 183 -8.74 -2.66 -2.96
CA PRO A 183 -8.61 -1.22 -2.81
C PRO A 183 -7.54 -0.61 -3.71
N VAL A 184 -7.76 0.65 -4.08
CA VAL A 184 -6.82 1.42 -4.90
C VAL A 184 -6.37 2.69 -4.18
N SER A 185 -5.10 3.05 -4.35
CA SER A 185 -4.50 4.22 -3.70
C SER A 185 -3.54 4.97 -4.64
N VAL A 186 -3.23 6.22 -4.30
CA VAL A 186 -2.26 7.05 -5.05
C VAL A 186 -1.10 7.40 -4.13
N LYS A 187 0.14 7.20 -4.59
CA LYS A 187 1.33 7.73 -3.92
C LYS A 187 1.88 8.93 -4.67
N CYS A 188 1.79 10.12 -4.06
CA CYS A 188 2.21 11.38 -4.67
C CYS A 188 3.17 12.17 -3.78
N ARG A 189 3.53 13.37 -4.25
CA ARG A 189 4.23 14.40 -3.50
C ARG A 189 3.26 15.51 -3.11
N ILE A 190 3.79 16.58 -2.52
CA ILE A 190 2.99 17.79 -2.20
C ILE A 190 2.96 18.83 -3.33
N GLY A 191 3.60 18.55 -4.47
CA GLY A 191 3.73 19.49 -5.57
C GLY A 191 4.89 19.16 -6.51
N VAL A 192 4.95 19.82 -7.66
CA VAL A 192 5.94 19.59 -8.72
C VAL A 192 6.38 20.91 -9.33
N ASP A 193 7.69 21.12 -9.43
CA ASP A 193 8.29 22.36 -9.95
C ASP A 193 7.60 23.57 -9.31
N ASP A 194 7.08 24.53 -10.05
CA ASP A 194 6.43 25.73 -9.47
C ASP A 194 4.94 25.53 -9.13
N HIS A 195 4.40 24.33 -9.33
CA HIS A 195 3.05 23.91 -8.94
C HIS A 195 3.09 23.17 -7.59
N ASP A 196 3.34 23.91 -6.51
CA ASP A 196 3.49 23.35 -5.16
C ASP A 196 2.78 24.15 -4.06
N SER A 197 1.72 24.89 -4.43
CA SER A 197 0.80 25.48 -3.45
C SER A 197 -0.04 24.41 -2.76
N TYR A 198 -0.60 24.75 -1.58
CA TYR A 198 -1.49 23.84 -0.88
C TYR A 198 -2.83 23.69 -1.62
N GLU A 199 -3.28 24.77 -2.25
CA GLU A 199 -4.49 24.83 -3.06
C GLU A 199 -4.41 23.86 -4.25
N GLU A 200 -3.29 23.86 -4.99
CA GLU A 200 -3.07 22.91 -6.10
C GLU A 200 -3.04 21.45 -5.60
N LEU A 201 -2.47 21.19 -4.41
CA LEU A 201 -2.50 19.86 -3.81
C LEU A 201 -3.94 19.42 -3.45
N CYS A 202 -4.76 20.34 -2.93
CA CYS A 202 -6.18 20.10 -2.67
C CYS A 202 -6.95 19.82 -3.96
N GLU A 203 -6.74 20.61 -5.01
CA GLU A 203 -7.35 20.41 -6.33
C GLU A 203 -6.99 19.05 -6.91
N PHE A 204 -5.73 18.63 -6.78
CA PHE A 204 -5.28 17.30 -7.18
C PHE A 204 -6.07 16.19 -6.46
N VAL A 205 -6.18 16.27 -5.13
CA VAL A 205 -6.91 15.27 -4.33
C VAL A 205 -8.40 15.25 -4.69
N ASP A 206 -9.05 16.42 -4.75
CA ASP A 206 -10.48 16.54 -5.06
C ASP A 206 -10.80 15.97 -6.44
N LYS A 207 -9.97 16.27 -7.44
CA LYS A 207 -10.17 15.76 -8.79
C LYS A 207 -10.07 14.24 -8.88
N VAL A 208 -9.06 13.66 -8.23
CA VAL A 208 -8.89 12.19 -8.22
C VAL A 208 -10.06 11.52 -7.48
N VAL A 209 -10.51 12.10 -6.36
CA VAL A 209 -11.63 11.57 -5.55
C VAL A 209 -12.98 11.68 -6.28
N SER A 210 -13.20 12.74 -7.05
CA SER A 210 -14.46 12.96 -7.78
C SER A 210 -14.62 12.04 -9.00
N LYS A 211 -13.52 11.62 -9.64
CA LYS A 211 -13.56 10.75 -10.83
C LYS A 211 -13.35 9.26 -10.53
N SER A 212 -12.92 8.90 -9.33
CA SER A 212 -12.53 7.52 -9.00
C SER A 212 -12.97 7.11 -7.58
N PRO A 213 -13.02 5.79 -7.28
CA PRO A 213 -13.28 5.30 -5.93
C PRO A 213 -12.08 5.47 -4.99
N THR A 214 -10.98 6.08 -5.41
CA THR A 214 -9.77 6.28 -4.59
C THR A 214 -10.10 7.07 -3.33
N ARG A 215 -9.82 6.49 -2.16
CA ARG A 215 -10.01 7.16 -0.85
C ARG A 215 -8.76 7.09 0.04
N HIS A 216 -7.61 6.67 -0.51
CA HIS A 216 -6.35 6.60 0.21
C HIS A 216 -5.20 7.20 -0.62
N PHE A 217 -4.48 8.13 -0.01
CA PHE A 217 -3.31 8.77 -0.59
C PHE A 217 -2.10 8.63 0.32
N ILE A 218 -0.95 8.37 -0.27
CA ILE A 218 0.33 8.36 0.42
C ILE A 218 1.08 9.63 0.02
N ILE A 219 1.27 10.55 0.96
CA ILE A 219 1.83 11.88 0.71
C ILE A 219 3.30 11.89 1.11
N HIS A 220 4.20 11.90 0.14
CA HIS A 220 5.58 12.29 0.42
C HIS A 220 5.63 13.80 0.61
N ALA A 221 5.89 14.26 1.84
CA ALA A 221 5.81 15.65 2.26
C ALA A 221 6.94 16.58 1.72
N ARG A 222 7.47 16.30 0.52
CA ARG A 222 8.41 17.15 -0.23
C ARG A 222 7.92 17.28 -1.66
N LYS A 223 8.04 18.46 -2.26
CA LYS A 223 7.81 18.64 -3.69
C LYS A 223 8.79 17.79 -4.53
N ALA A 224 8.48 17.59 -5.79
CA ALA A 224 9.45 17.13 -6.79
C ALA A 224 9.96 18.32 -7.59
N LEU A 225 11.25 18.31 -7.89
CA LEU A 225 11.83 19.14 -8.95
C LEU A 225 12.22 18.19 -10.08
N LEU A 226 11.57 18.33 -11.24
CA LEU A 226 11.78 17.43 -12.38
C LEU A 226 13.11 17.73 -13.10
N ASN A 227 13.58 18.97 -12.96
CA ASN A 227 14.83 19.43 -13.54
C ASN A 227 15.84 19.82 -12.45
N GLY A 228 17.13 19.64 -12.76
CA GLY A 228 18.22 20.15 -11.93
C GLY A 228 18.60 19.30 -10.71
N LEU A 229 17.81 18.29 -10.32
CA LEU A 229 18.13 17.38 -9.21
C LEU A 229 17.99 15.92 -9.59
N SER A 230 18.92 15.08 -9.12
CA SER A 230 18.76 13.63 -9.16
C SER A 230 17.57 13.17 -8.29
N PRO A 231 17.05 11.93 -8.51
CA PRO A 231 16.03 11.36 -7.63
C PRO A 231 16.45 11.29 -6.16
N ALA A 232 17.74 11.11 -5.87
CA ALA A 232 18.25 11.06 -4.51
C ALA A 232 18.25 12.44 -3.84
N GLU A 233 18.66 13.48 -4.56
CA GLU A 233 18.61 14.88 -4.10
C GLU A 233 17.16 15.35 -3.91
N ASN A 234 16.25 14.94 -4.79
CA ASN A 234 14.80 15.17 -4.65
C ASN A 234 14.18 14.62 -3.36
N ARG A 235 14.89 13.75 -2.62
CA ARG A 235 14.46 13.21 -1.30
C ARG A 235 15.19 13.87 -0.12
N LYS A 236 16.06 14.85 -0.38
CA LYS A 236 16.92 15.51 0.62
C LYS A 236 16.88 17.04 0.53
N VAL A 237 16.84 17.61 -0.67
CA VAL A 237 16.99 19.05 -0.91
C VAL A 237 15.68 19.83 -0.68
N PRO A 238 14.55 19.55 -1.36
CA PRO A 238 13.35 20.37 -1.17
C PRO A 238 12.76 20.16 0.23
N PRO A 239 12.48 21.18 1.05
CA PRO A 239 12.14 21.02 2.45
C PRO A 239 10.90 20.13 2.68
N LEU A 240 10.83 19.51 3.87
CA LEU A 240 9.61 18.83 4.32
C LEU A 240 8.58 19.86 4.72
N LYS A 241 7.33 19.69 4.26
CA LYS A 241 6.17 20.47 4.67
C LYS A 241 5.10 19.53 5.25
N TYR A 242 5.27 19.09 6.49
CA TYR A 242 4.29 18.20 7.15
C TYR A 242 2.96 18.91 7.43
N GLU A 243 2.97 20.23 7.53
CA GLU A 243 1.78 21.07 7.69
C GLU A 243 0.76 20.87 6.56
N TYR A 244 1.20 20.62 5.32
CA TYR A 244 0.29 20.32 4.21
C TYR A 244 -0.41 18.98 4.42
N TYR A 245 0.32 17.96 4.91
CA TYR A 245 -0.28 16.67 5.22
C TYR A 245 -1.34 16.78 6.32
N PHE A 246 -1.05 17.51 7.40
CA PHE A 246 -2.03 17.68 8.49
C PHE A 246 -3.21 18.57 8.08
N ALA A 247 -3.00 19.53 7.18
CA ALA A 247 -4.09 20.30 6.60
C ALA A 247 -5.02 19.40 5.74
N LEU A 248 -4.48 18.47 4.93
CA LEU A 248 -5.30 17.52 4.16
C LEU A 248 -6.19 16.65 5.06
N LEU A 249 -5.69 16.20 6.22
CA LEU A 249 -6.49 15.43 7.18
C LEU A 249 -7.72 16.22 7.69
N ARG A 250 -7.57 17.54 7.85
CA ARG A 250 -8.64 18.44 8.28
C ARG A 250 -9.63 18.71 7.16
N ASP A 251 -9.12 18.98 5.96
CA ASP A 251 -9.92 19.49 4.84
C ASP A 251 -10.62 18.37 4.06
N PHE A 252 -10.13 17.12 4.15
CA PHE A 252 -10.70 15.94 3.50
C PHE A 252 -10.97 14.79 4.50
N PRO A 253 -11.90 14.95 5.48
CA PRO A 253 -12.15 13.94 6.52
C PRO A 253 -12.66 12.58 5.99
N GLN A 254 -13.22 12.57 4.77
CA GLN A 254 -13.67 11.39 4.04
C GLN A 254 -12.53 10.62 3.34
N VAL A 255 -11.35 11.23 3.22
CA VAL A 255 -10.16 10.65 2.57
C VAL A 255 -9.16 10.25 3.65
N LYS A 256 -8.39 9.20 3.37
CA LYS A 256 -7.32 8.72 4.25
C LYS A 256 -5.96 9.09 3.68
N PHE A 257 -5.06 9.50 4.56
CA PHE A 257 -3.71 9.91 4.16
C PHE A 257 -2.64 9.19 4.98
N THR A 258 -1.62 8.67 4.31
CA THR A 258 -0.41 8.12 4.93
C THR A 258 0.75 9.10 4.78
N LEU A 259 1.38 9.48 5.89
CA LEU A 259 2.50 10.42 5.91
C LEU A 259 3.78 9.72 5.44
N ASN A 260 4.54 10.36 4.55
CA ASN A 260 5.84 9.87 4.10
C ASN A 260 6.89 10.99 3.98
N GLY A 261 8.16 10.59 4.12
CA GLY A 261 9.33 11.47 3.97
C GLY A 261 9.92 11.86 5.32
N GLY A 262 11.25 11.85 5.45
CA GLY A 262 11.95 12.35 6.65
C GLY A 262 11.91 11.49 7.90
N ILE A 263 11.02 10.50 8.00
CA ILE A 263 10.85 9.65 9.19
C ILE A 263 11.89 8.54 9.21
N THR A 264 12.59 8.41 10.34
CA THR A 264 13.79 7.57 10.52
C THR A 264 13.83 6.72 11.79
N THR A 265 12.85 6.85 12.70
CA THR A 265 12.73 6.02 13.91
C THR A 265 11.29 5.59 14.18
N ILE A 266 11.11 4.53 14.99
CA ILE A 266 9.79 4.08 15.45
C ILE A 266 9.13 5.12 16.37
N ASP A 267 9.93 5.88 17.12
CA ASP A 267 9.41 6.97 17.97
C ASP A 267 8.79 8.09 17.13
N GLU A 268 9.42 8.45 16.00
CA GLU A 268 8.87 9.42 15.05
C GLU A 268 7.58 8.90 14.40
N VAL A 269 7.53 7.61 14.02
CA VAL A 269 6.30 6.96 13.54
C VAL A 269 5.19 7.07 14.58
N SER A 270 5.48 6.69 15.83
CA SER A 270 4.52 6.70 16.93
C SER A 270 4.06 8.12 17.28
N LEU A 271 4.96 9.10 17.17
CA LEU A 271 4.64 10.52 17.34
C LEU A 271 3.68 11.01 16.24
N SER A 272 3.96 10.71 14.96
CA SER A 272 3.08 11.11 13.86
C SER A 272 1.68 10.52 13.99
N ILE A 273 1.56 9.25 14.40
CA ILE A 273 0.26 8.60 14.65
C ILE A 273 -0.48 9.30 15.81
N ARG A 274 0.20 9.61 16.92
CA ARG A 274 -0.39 10.37 18.04
C ARG A 274 -0.83 11.78 17.66
N GLN A 275 -0.21 12.38 16.65
CA GLN A 275 -0.60 13.68 16.08
C GLN A 275 -1.78 13.58 15.09
N GLY A 276 -2.29 12.37 14.82
CA GLY A 276 -3.49 12.16 14.01
C GLY A 276 -3.22 11.62 12.59
N ALA A 277 -1.97 11.30 12.24
CA ALA A 277 -1.70 10.64 10.96
C ALA A 277 -2.47 9.32 10.86
N ASN A 278 -3.17 9.07 9.74
CA ASN A 278 -3.91 7.82 9.56
C ASN A 278 -2.99 6.62 9.39
N GLY A 279 -1.76 6.87 8.94
CA GLY A 279 -0.70 5.89 8.80
C GLY A 279 0.63 6.57 8.48
N VAL A 280 1.72 5.82 8.63
CA VAL A 280 3.07 6.30 8.32
C VAL A 280 3.76 5.33 7.37
N MET A 281 4.41 5.87 6.35
CA MET A 281 5.23 5.12 5.42
C MET A 281 6.70 5.47 5.61
N VAL A 282 7.53 4.46 5.84
CA VAL A 282 8.98 4.60 6.02
C VAL A 282 9.72 3.98 4.83
N GLY A 283 10.62 4.74 4.23
CA GLY A 283 11.45 4.28 3.10
C GLY A 283 12.86 3.88 3.55
N ARG A 284 13.83 4.74 3.25
CA ARG A 284 15.28 4.51 3.49
C ARG A 284 15.63 3.98 4.89
N ALA A 285 14.90 4.37 5.93
CA ALA A 285 15.18 3.90 7.29
C ALA A 285 14.68 2.46 7.54
N ALA A 286 13.62 2.01 6.86
CA ALA A 286 13.18 0.62 6.91
C ALA A 286 14.26 -0.32 6.33
N TYR A 287 14.97 0.13 5.29
CA TYR A 287 16.05 -0.63 4.67
C TYR A 287 17.37 -0.53 5.44
N ASN A 288 17.84 0.69 5.76
CA ASN A 288 19.18 0.90 6.32
C ASN A 288 19.26 0.75 7.84
N LYS A 289 18.12 0.84 8.55
CA LYS A 289 18.08 0.88 10.02
C LYS A 289 17.03 -0.07 10.61
N TYR A 290 16.38 -0.90 9.77
CA TYR A 290 15.37 -1.86 10.18
C TYR A 290 14.22 -1.26 11.02
N VAL A 291 13.81 -0.04 10.67
CA VAL A 291 12.61 0.59 11.24
C VAL A 291 11.38 -0.10 10.65
N LEU A 292 10.88 -1.15 11.32
CA LEU A 292 9.82 -2.06 10.88
C LEU A 292 8.96 -2.56 12.06
#